data_AF-A0A0C1UQK4-F1
#
_entry.id   AF-A0A0C1UQK4-F1
#
_cell.length_a   1.000
_cell.length_b   1.000
_cell.length_c   1.000
_cell.angle_alpha   90.00
_cell.angle_beta   90.00
_cell.angle_gamma   90.00
#
_symmetry.space_group_name_H-M   'P 1'
#
loop_
_entity.id
_entity.type
_entity.pdbx_description
1 polymer ?
#
loop_
_entity_poly.entity_id
_entity_poly.type
_entity_poly.pdbx_seq_one_letter_code
_entity_poly.pdbx_strand_id
1 'polypeptide(L)'
;MKQSKSRTTIHQQLTKWEKGEIDVASIKAWAEEILDTDTWQTFIDDWTEGDEESVSLEILRTLEMADINLLTAHDIPTLKELLRIDNLATFHEKKDAHFRQVDYAKRKEELAGVPFYKKATK
;
A
#
# COMPACT_ATOMS: atom_id res chain seq x y z
N MET A 1 11.79 -20.74 1.99
CA MET A 1 12.22 -19.34 1.78
C MET A 1 11.96 -18.57 3.06
N LYS A 2 12.93 -17.81 3.57
CA LYS A 2 12.66 -16.86 4.66
C LYS A 2 11.81 -15.74 4.06
N GLN A 3 10.65 -15.44 4.63
CA GLN A 3 9.92 -14.23 4.26
C GLN A 3 10.76 -13.01 4.63
N SER A 4 10.79 -12.01 3.75
CA SER A 4 11.44 -10.73 4.00
C SER A 4 10.82 -10.05 5.23
N LYS A 5 11.65 -9.36 6.03
CA LYS A 5 11.21 -8.65 7.24
C LYS A 5 10.33 -7.45 6.88
N SER A 6 10.64 -6.74 5.79
CA SER A 6 9.81 -5.63 5.31
C SER A 6 8.40 -6.13 4.96
N ARG A 7 8.30 -7.18 4.14
CA ARG A 7 7.02 -7.78 3.73
C ARG A 7 6.21 -8.26 4.93
N THR A 8 6.86 -8.89 5.90
CA THR A 8 6.22 -9.32 7.15
C THR A 8 5.64 -8.14 7.92
N THR A 9 6.41 -7.06 8.04
CA THR A 9 6.01 -5.86 8.78
C THR A 9 4.86 -5.13 8.07
N ILE A 10 4.93 -4.97 6.75
CA ILE A 10 3.84 -4.39 5.94
C ILE A 10 2.57 -5.23 6.09
N HIS A 11 2.67 -6.57 6.00
CA HIS A 11 1.52 -7.45 6.19
C HIS A 11 0.87 -7.28 7.58
N GLN A 12 1.66 -7.10 8.64
CA GLN A 12 1.14 -6.84 9.98
C GLN A 12 0.37 -5.52 10.05
N GLN A 13 0.89 -4.44 9.45
CA GLN A 13 0.21 -3.14 9.43
C GLN A 13 -1.09 -3.19 8.62
N LEU A 14 -1.08 -3.84 7.45
CA LEU A 14 -2.30 -4.13 6.69
C LEU A 14 -3.31 -4.93 7.52
N THR A 15 -2.85 -5.87 8.36
CA THR A 15 -3.74 -6.65 9.24
C THR A 15 -4.35 -5.79 10.35
N LYS A 16 -3.58 -4.86 10.94
CA LYS A 16 -4.11 -3.90 11.92
C LYS A 16 -5.19 -3.02 11.29
N TRP A 17 -4.94 -2.53 10.07
CA TRP A 17 -5.91 -1.72 9.35
C TRP A 17 -7.18 -2.50 9.00
N GLU A 18 -7.06 -3.74 8.53
CA GLU A 18 -8.20 -4.62 8.23
C GLU A 18 -9.09 -4.87 9.44
N LYS A 19 -8.49 -4.97 10.64
CA LYS A 19 -9.22 -5.15 11.90
C LYS A 19 -9.78 -3.84 12.47
N GLY A 20 -9.50 -2.70 11.85
CA GLY A 20 -9.88 -1.38 12.37
C GLY A 20 -9.07 -0.95 13.60
N GLU A 21 -7.94 -1.58 13.88
CA GLU A 21 -7.03 -1.18 14.97
C GLU A 21 -6.29 0.13 14.64
N ILE A 22 -6.08 0.39 13.36
CA ILE A 22 -5.59 1.65 12.81
C ILE A 22 -6.47 2.07 11.63
N ASP A 23 -6.54 3.36 11.34
CA ASP A 23 -7.29 3.90 10.21
C ASP A 23 -6.39 4.15 8.98
N VAL A 24 -7.03 4.58 7.89
CA VAL A 24 -6.32 4.89 6.63
C VAL A 24 -5.33 6.06 6.78
N ALA A 25 -5.60 7.00 7.68
CA ALA A 25 -4.68 8.10 7.96
C ALA A 25 -3.39 7.60 8.64
N SER A 26 -3.55 6.69 9.60
CA SER A 26 -2.45 6.10 10.35
C SER A 26 -1.57 5.21 9.47
N ILE A 27 -2.15 4.40 8.58
CA ILE A 27 -1.36 3.55 7.66
C ILE A 27 -0.61 4.40 6.62
N LYS A 28 -1.22 5.48 6.11
CA LYS A 28 -0.56 6.44 5.22
C LYS A 28 0.62 7.11 5.91
N ALA A 29 0.40 7.66 7.11
CA ALA A 29 1.45 8.32 7.88
C ALA A 29 2.60 7.36 8.22
N TRP A 30 2.30 6.11 8.54
CA TRP A 30 3.31 5.08 8.76
C TRP A 30 4.14 4.78 7.50
N ALA A 31 3.50 4.72 6.32
CA ALA A 31 4.20 4.53 5.05
C ALA A 31 5.05 5.76 4.68
N GLU A 32 4.51 6.97 4.88
CA GLU A 32 5.23 8.23 4.71
C GLU A 32 6.48 8.29 5.59
N GLU A 33 6.39 7.96 6.89
CA GLU A 33 7.53 7.98 7.81
C GLU A 33 8.68 7.06 7.33
N ILE A 34 8.34 5.89 6.80
CA ILE A 34 9.35 4.98 6.24
C ILE A 34 9.99 5.59 5.00
N LEU A 35 9.20 6.15 4.09
CA LEU A 35 9.66 6.66 2.79
C LEU A 35 10.38 8.01 2.87
N ASP A 36 9.99 8.88 3.81
CA ASP A 36 10.53 10.24 4.00
C ASP A 36 11.89 10.22 4.72
N THR A 37 12.21 9.12 5.38
CA THR A 37 13.51 8.95 6.03
C THR A 37 14.48 8.23 5.10
N ASP A 38 15.78 8.56 5.19
CA ASP A 38 16.88 7.77 4.59
C ASP A 38 16.92 6.31 5.12
N THR A 39 15.96 5.89 5.95
CA THR A 39 15.86 4.56 6.54
C THR A 39 15.12 3.56 5.65
N TRP A 40 14.39 3.99 4.61
CA TRP A 40 13.67 3.04 3.74
C TRP A 40 14.60 1.95 3.18
N GLN A 41 15.84 2.30 2.83
CA GLN A 41 16.85 1.35 2.32
C GLN A 41 17.23 0.30 3.37
N THR A 42 17.18 0.66 4.65
CA THR A 42 17.44 -0.27 5.77
C THR A 42 16.21 -1.08 6.17
N PHE A 43 15.02 -0.53 5.94
CA PHE A 43 13.76 -1.21 6.21
C PHE A 43 13.46 -2.27 5.14
N ILE A 44 13.68 -1.93 3.87
CA ILE A 44 13.29 -2.73 2.72
C ILE A 44 14.39 -3.75 2.39
N ASP A 45 14.26 -4.95 2.96
CA ASP A 45 15.24 -6.02 2.81
C ASP A 45 15.04 -6.89 1.55
N ASP A 46 14.00 -6.62 0.77
CA ASP A 46 13.77 -7.19 -0.57
C ASP A 46 14.15 -6.23 -1.71
N TRP A 47 14.79 -5.10 -1.37
CA TRP A 47 15.38 -4.16 -2.32
C TRP A 47 16.87 -4.45 -2.49
N THR A 48 17.33 -4.46 -3.74
CA THR A 48 18.74 -4.64 -4.09
C THR A 48 19.33 -3.34 -4.62
N GLU A 49 20.55 -3.02 -4.20
CA GLU A 49 21.28 -1.86 -4.71
C GLU A 49 21.44 -1.95 -6.23
N GLY A 50 20.89 -0.97 -6.96
CA GLY A 50 20.86 -0.94 -8.43
C GLY A 50 19.51 -1.34 -9.04
N ASP A 51 18.58 -1.91 -8.27
CA ASP A 51 17.18 -2.02 -8.68
C ASP A 51 16.41 -0.77 -8.22
N GLU A 52 15.62 -0.16 -9.11
CA GLU A 52 14.82 1.03 -8.76
C GLU A 52 13.52 0.69 -8.02
N GLU A 53 13.20 -0.61 -7.90
CA GLU A 53 11.91 -1.08 -7.41
C GLU A 53 12.05 -2.35 -6.56
N SER A 54 11.20 -2.47 -5.55
CA SER A 54 10.92 -3.72 -4.85
C SER A 54 9.43 -3.82 -4.54
N VAL A 55 8.93 -5.03 -4.32
CA VAL A 55 7.50 -5.24 -4.00
C VAL A 55 7.13 -4.53 -2.70
N SER A 56 7.99 -4.56 -1.68
CA SER A 56 7.75 -3.82 -0.44
C SER A 56 7.72 -2.31 -0.66
N LEU A 57 8.65 -1.78 -1.47
CA LEU A 57 8.70 -0.36 -1.80
C LEU A 57 7.45 0.10 -2.53
N GLU A 58 7.00 -0.67 -3.51
CA GLU A 58 5.80 -0.37 -4.29
C GLU A 58 4.52 -0.41 -3.46
N ILE A 59 4.42 -1.34 -2.50
CA ILE A 59 3.29 -1.37 -1.57
C ILE A 59 3.34 -0.17 -0.62
N LEU A 60 4.51 0.20 -0.11
CA LEU A 60 4.65 1.40 0.73
C LEU A 60 4.24 2.67 -0.04
N ARG A 61 4.70 2.85 -1.29
CA ARG A 61 4.28 3.97 -2.15
C ARG A 61 2.77 3.96 -2.40
N THR A 62 2.18 2.77 -2.59
CA THR A 62 0.73 2.63 -2.76
C THR A 62 -0.02 3.12 -1.52
N LEU A 63 0.47 2.77 -0.31
CA LEU A 63 -0.09 3.19 0.97
C LEU A 63 0.14 4.67 1.27
N GLU A 64 1.31 5.22 0.92
CA GLU A 64 1.61 6.65 1.03
C GLU A 64 0.65 7.46 0.14
N MET A 65 0.31 6.97 -1.05
CA MET A 65 -0.71 7.57 -1.90
C MET A 65 -2.16 7.11 -1.58
N ALA A 66 -2.46 6.66 -0.36
CA ALA A 66 -3.78 6.09 -0.03
C ALA A 66 -4.96 7.03 -0.28
N ASP A 67 -4.77 8.34 -0.11
CA ASP A 67 -5.77 9.35 -0.39
C ASP A 67 -6.00 9.53 -1.90
N ILE A 68 -4.93 9.57 -2.70
CA ILE A 68 -4.99 9.69 -4.16
C ILE A 68 -5.61 8.43 -4.78
N ASN A 69 -5.19 7.25 -4.30
CA ASN A 69 -5.67 5.95 -4.77
C ASN A 69 -7.03 5.55 -4.19
N LEU A 70 -7.61 6.38 -3.30
CA LEU A 70 -8.87 6.10 -2.60
C LEU A 70 -8.89 4.70 -1.96
N LEU A 71 -7.76 4.29 -1.39
CA LEU A 71 -7.62 2.95 -0.82
C LEU A 71 -8.53 2.76 0.37
N THR A 72 -9.17 1.61 0.47
CA THR A 72 -10.05 1.23 1.57
C THR A 72 -9.62 -0.11 2.17
N ALA A 73 -10.24 -0.49 3.30
CA ALA A 73 -10.01 -1.81 3.88
C ALA A 73 -10.37 -2.96 2.92
N HIS A 74 -11.23 -2.73 1.91
CA HIS A 74 -11.57 -3.73 0.88
C HIS A 74 -10.39 -4.07 -0.04
N ASP A 75 -9.40 -3.19 -0.15
CA ASP A 75 -8.21 -3.41 -1.00
C ASP A 75 -7.14 -4.25 -0.28
N ILE A 76 -7.24 -4.39 1.05
CA ILE A 76 -6.23 -5.06 1.88
C ILE A 76 -5.97 -6.53 1.47
N PRO A 77 -6.98 -7.38 1.20
CA PRO A 77 -6.72 -8.75 0.75
C PRO A 77 -5.82 -8.79 -0.48
N THR A 78 -6.08 -7.93 -1.47
CA THR A 78 -5.26 -7.83 -2.67
C THR A 78 -3.85 -7.34 -2.36
N LEU A 79 -3.70 -6.29 -1.54
CA LEU A 79 -2.37 -5.79 -1.14
C LEU A 79 -1.54 -6.87 -0.43
N LYS A 80 -2.17 -7.69 0.43
CA LYS A 80 -1.52 -8.83 1.08
C LYS A 80 -1.14 -9.95 0.11
N GLU A 81 -1.93 -10.18 -0.93
CA GLU A 81 -1.57 -11.12 -2.00
C GLU A 81 -0.40 -10.62 -2.84
N LEU A 82 -0.41 -9.33 -3.20
CA LEU A 82 0.66 -8.68 -3.96
C LEU A 82 2.01 -8.78 -3.22
N LEU A 83 2.03 -8.61 -1.90
CA LEU A 83 3.24 -8.80 -1.07
C LEU A 83 3.89 -10.19 -1.19
N ARG A 84 3.14 -11.20 -1.63
CA ARG A 84 3.65 -12.58 -1.79
C ARG A 84 4.27 -12.84 -3.15
N ILE A 85 4.19 -11.88 -4.07
CA ILE A 85 4.75 -12.00 -5.42
C ILE A 85 6.24 -11.65 -5.35
N ASP A 86 7.09 -12.52 -5.89
CA ASP A 86 8.53 -12.27 -5.96
C ASP A 86 8.96 -11.62 -7.29
N ASN A 87 8.14 -11.77 -8.34
CA ASN A 87 8.42 -11.21 -9.66
C ASN A 87 7.74 -9.84 -9.83
N LEU A 88 8.53 -8.78 -10.02
CA LEU A 88 8.01 -7.41 -10.16
C LEU A 88 7.10 -7.22 -11.37
N ALA A 89 7.36 -7.88 -12.50
CA ALA A 89 6.48 -7.77 -13.67
C ALA A 89 5.08 -8.36 -13.38
N THR A 90 5.03 -9.54 -12.75
CA THR A 90 3.78 -10.14 -12.28
C THR A 90 3.09 -9.31 -11.20
N PHE A 91 3.88 -8.67 -10.33
CA PHE A 91 3.35 -7.76 -9.31
C PHE A 91 2.63 -6.57 -9.97
N HIS A 92 3.29 -5.88 -10.90
CA HIS A 92 2.71 -4.73 -11.60
C HIS A 92 1.49 -5.11 -12.42
N GLU A 93 1.54 -6.23 -13.14
CA GLU A 93 0.38 -6.74 -13.88
C GLU A 93 -0.84 -6.95 -12.96
N LYS A 94 -0.64 -7.59 -11.80
CA LYS A 94 -1.72 -7.84 -10.84
C LYS A 94 -2.18 -6.57 -10.13
N LYS A 95 -1.26 -5.67 -9.78
CA LYS A 95 -1.56 -4.35 -9.18
C LYS A 95 -2.45 -3.54 -10.11
N ASP A 96 -2.05 -3.43 -11.38
CA ASP A 96 -2.81 -2.74 -12.41
C ASP A 96 -4.17 -3.37 -12.65
N ALA A 97 -4.23 -4.71 -12.73
CA ALA A 97 -5.48 -5.42 -12.93
C ALA A 97 -6.49 -5.16 -11.80
N HIS A 98 -6.03 -5.10 -10.54
CA HIS A 98 -6.86 -4.75 -9.39
C HIS A 98 -7.40 -3.33 -9.51
N PHE A 99 -6.51 -2.35 -9.70
CA PHE A 99 -6.94 -0.94 -9.71
C PHE A 99 -7.80 -0.58 -10.94
N ARG A 100 -7.65 -1.27 -12.08
CA ARG A 100 -8.56 -1.11 -13.23
C ARG A 100 -10.00 -1.56 -12.96
N GLN A 101 -10.22 -2.41 -11.95
CA GLN A 101 -11.56 -2.88 -11.57
C GLN A 101 -12.24 -1.93 -10.59
N VAL A 102 -11.52 -0.96 -10.04
CA VAL A 102 -12.07 0.01 -9.10
C VAL A 102 -12.90 1.05 -9.86
N ASP A 103 -14.19 1.12 -9.55
CA ASP A 103 -15.04 2.24 -9.96
C ASP A 103 -14.70 3.47 -9.11
N TYR A 104 -13.72 4.25 -9.57
CA TYR A 104 -13.26 5.45 -8.86
C TYR A 104 -14.33 6.54 -8.78
N ALA A 105 -15.26 6.61 -9.74
CA ALA A 105 -16.35 7.59 -9.68
C ALA A 105 -17.26 7.27 -8.49
N LYS A 106 -17.73 6.02 -8.43
CA LYS A 106 -18.54 5.53 -7.31
C LYS A 106 -17.79 5.62 -5.98
N ARG A 107 -16.50 5.25 -5.96
CA ARG A 107 -15.70 5.28 -4.73
C ARG A 107 -15.52 6.71 -4.19
N LYS A 108 -15.36 7.70 -5.07
CA LYS A 108 -15.32 9.12 -4.64
C LYS A 108 -16.63 9.54 -3.98
N GLU A 109 -17.77 9.14 -4.54
CA GLU A 109 -19.08 9.43 -3.96
C GLU A 109 -19.24 8.77 -2.57
N GLU A 110 -18.90 7.49 -2.46
CA GLU A 110 -18.95 6.73 -1.20
C GLU A 110 -18.04 7.33 -0.12
N LEU A 111 -16.88 7.86 -0.51
CA LEU A 111 -15.87 8.42 0.40
C LEU A 111 -16.01 9.93 0.64
N ALA A 112 -16.93 10.63 -0.03
CA ALA A 112 -17.07 12.09 0.06
C ALA A 112 -17.34 12.58 1.51
N GLY A 113 -18.01 11.76 2.32
CA GLY A 113 -18.29 12.05 3.73
C GLY A 113 -17.12 11.78 4.69
N VAL A 114 -16.07 11.08 4.24
CA VAL A 114 -14.97 10.63 5.09
C VAL A 114 -13.87 11.71 5.13
N PRO A 115 -13.54 12.27 6.31
CA PRO A 115 -12.61 13.40 6.43
C PRO A 115 -11.26 13.22 5.73
N PHE A 116 -10.71 12.01 5.76
CA PHE A 116 -9.42 11.69 5.15
C PHE A 116 -9.39 11.94 3.63
N TYR A 117 -10.45 11.58 2.90
CA TYR A 117 -10.45 11.68 1.42
C TYR A 117 -10.95 13.02 0.88
N LYS A 118 -11.34 13.98 1.75
CA LYS A 118 -11.95 15.25 1.32
C LYS A 118 -11.14 16.09 0.34
N LYS A 119 -9.82 15.90 0.24
CA LYS A 119 -8.99 16.58 -0.76
C LYS A 119 -8.97 15.85 -2.10
N ALA A 120 -9.07 14.52 -2.09
CA ALA A 120 -9.06 13.68 -3.28
C ALA A 120 -10.43 13.56 -3.98
N THR A 121 -11.51 13.90 -3.27
CA THR A 121 -12.90 13.83 -3.76
C THR A 121 -13.49 15.18 -4.19
N LYS A 122 -12.71 16.27 -4.13
CA LYS A 122 -13.08 17.58 -4.70
C LYS A 122 -12.79 17.61 -6.20
#